data_AF-A0A5N6ZLM1-F1
#
_entry.id   AF-A0A5N6ZLM1-F1
#
_cell.length_a   1.000
_cell.length_b   1.000
_cell.length_c   1.000
_cell.angle_alpha   90.00
_cell.angle_beta   90.00
_cell.angle_gamma   90.00
#
_symmetry.space_group_name_H-M   'P 1'
#
loop_
_entity.id
_entity.type
_entity.pdbx_description
1 polymer ?
#
loop_
_entity_poly.entity_id
_entity_poly.type
_entity_poly.pdbx_seq_one_letter_code
_entity_poly.pdbx_strand_id
1 'polypeptide(L)'
;MPRLRSWIEQRSLFWDFCWQYFQLIHEGSFEIVVDETARIDSVPRWFEGVRLNFAENLLFSSDARDRLRGKEDDKVAVVAVREAGAEGQTYVTWKELRSRTGRLVQALKAHGVKCGDPTTALGAIFSSVTTDMGTKGLLDRLSQIKPVWLFMDDFAVYNREKMDLRSKIAEVVKGLDGVVEFQGVVAMPRFSFSRQSQVVSPKLAPCTTFSLRCHMTG
;
A
#
# COMPACT_ATOMS: atom_id res chain seq x y z
N MET A 1 13.22 -21.74 28.03
CA MET A 1 13.69 -21.04 26.81
C MET A 1 14.47 -19.77 27.15
N PRO A 2 15.77 -19.82 27.48
CA PRO A 2 16.58 -18.63 27.78
C PRO A 2 17.36 -18.07 26.57
N ARG A 3 17.47 -18.80 25.46
CA ARG A 3 18.49 -18.56 24.42
C ARG A 3 18.19 -17.46 23.39
N LEU A 4 16.95 -16.98 23.27
CA LEU A 4 16.62 -15.91 22.30
C LEU A 4 16.88 -14.51 22.86
N ARG A 5 16.88 -14.33 24.19
CA ARG A 5 17.04 -13.02 24.82
C ARG A 5 18.47 -12.49 24.75
N SER A 6 19.47 -13.38 24.76
CA SER A 6 20.89 -13.02 24.63
C SER A 6 21.25 -12.46 23.24
N TRP A 7 20.44 -12.67 22.21
CA TRP A 7 20.65 -12.08 20.89
C TRP A 7 20.40 -10.57 20.86
N ILE A 8 19.67 -10.03 21.84
CA ILE A 8 19.45 -8.59 21.97
C ILE A 8 20.78 -7.85 22.26
N GLU A 9 21.74 -8.52 22.90
CA GLU A 9 23.08 -7.99 23.17
C GLU A 9 23.98 -7.99 21.93
N GLN A 10 23.59 -8.70 20.86
CA GLN A 10 24.35 -8.85 19.61
C GLN A 10 23.50 -8.48 18.40
N ARG A 11 23.00 -7.24 18.39
CA ARG A 11 22.01 -6.75 17.44
C ARG A 11 22.47 -6.87 15.98
N SER A 12 23.70 -6.48 15.65
CA SER A 12 24.22 -6.57 14.27
C SER A 12 24.31 -8.02 13.80
N LEU A 13 24.79 -8.94 14.64
CA LEU A 13 24.86 -10.37 14.31
C LEU A 13 23.47 -10.98 14.11
N PHE A 14 22.51 -10.62 14.95
CA PHE A 14 21.12 -11.06 14.79
C PHE A 14 20.53 -10.62 13.45
N TRP A 15 20.70 -9.34 13.11
CA TRP A 15 20.12 -8.78 11.89
C TRP A 15 20.85 -9.20 10.61
N ASP A 16 22.16 -9.44 10.66
CA ASP A 16 22.91 -10.09 9.58
C ASP A 16 22.40 -11.53 9.35
N PHE A 17 22.19 -12.30 10.42
CA PHE A 17 21.59 -13.63 10.32
C PHE A 17 20.20 -13.58 9.69
N CYS A 18 19.33 -12.65 10.14
CA CYS A 18 18.01 -12.47 9.53
C CYS A 18 18.12 -12.13 8.03
N TRP A 19 19.05 -11.26 7.65
CA TRP A 19 19.30 -10.90 6.26
C TRP A 19 19.59 -12.14 5.40
N GLN A 20 20.50 -12.99 5.86
CA GLN A 20 20.89 -14.23 5.17
C GLN A 20 19.76 -15.28 5.18
N TYR A 21 19.01 -15.37 6.28
CA TYR A 21 17.94 -16.34 6.45
C TYR A 21 16.72 -16.04 5.56
N PHE A 22 16.27 -14.79 5.52
CA PHE A 22 15.08 -14.42 4.75
C PHE A 22 15.32 -14.37 3.24
N GLN A 23 16.58 -14.32 2.81
CA GLN A 23 16.99 -14.28 1.41
C GLN A 23 16.16 -13.25 0.63
N LEU A 24 16.28 -11.98 1.00
CA LEU A 24 15.51 -10.91 0.37
C LEU A 24 16.00 -10.65 -1.07
N ILE A 25 15.10 -10.19 -1.93
CA ILE A 25 15.45 -9.60 -3.22
C ILE A 25 15.96 -8.18 -2.95
N HIS A 26 17.21 -7.91 -3.31
CA HIS A 26 17.86 -6.62 -3.09
C HIS A 26 18.96 -6.35 -4.13
N GLU A 27 19.38 -5.10 -4.20
CA GLU A 27 20.53 -4.63 -4.96
C GLU A 27 21.58 -4.04 -4.02
N GLY A 28 22.85 -4.16 -4.40
CA GLY A 28 23.98 -3.68 -3.60
C GLY A 28 24.40 -4.64 -2.48
N SER A 29 25.34 -4.19 -1.68
CA SER A 29 25.90 -4.90 -0.53
C SER A 29 26.09 -3.94 0.64
N PHE A 30 26.20 -4.47 1.85
CA PHE A 30 26.53 -3.71 3.05
C PHE A 30 27.78 -4.31 3.71
N GLU A 31 28.59 -3.45 4.33
CA GLU A 31 29.71 -3.87 5.16
C GLU A 31 29.33 -3.94 6.64
N ILE A 32 28.43 -3.05 7.07
CA ILE A 32 27.99 -2.90 8.45
C ILE A 32 26.47 -2.91 8.48
N VAL A 33 25.88 -3.68 9.40
CA VAL A 33 24.42 -3.77 9.57
C VAL A 33 23.87 -2.47 10.15
N VAL A 34 24.48 -1.94 11.20
CA VAL A 34 24.12 -0.66 11.83
C VAL A 34 25.29 -0.19 12.69
N ASP A 35 25.48 1.13 12.80
CA ASP A 35 26.39 1.68 13.81
C ASP A 35 25.81 1.43 15.22
N GLU A 36 26.46 0.56 16.00
CA GLU A 36 26.04 0.24 17.36
C GLU A 36 26.45 1.29 18.40
N THR A 37 27.34 2.21 18.04
CA THR A 37 27.75 3.32 18.90
C THR A 37 26.82 4.53 18.77
N ALA A 38 26.06 4.61 17.68
CA ALA A 38 25.09 5.65 17.43
C ALA A 38 23.96 5.64 18.47
N ARG A 39 23.58 6.84 18.91
CA ARG A 39 22.43 7.00 19.80
C ARG A 39 21.13 6.71 19.05
N ILE A 40 20.11 6.22 19.75
CA ILE A 40 18.83 5.88 19.10
C ILE A 40 18.12 7.10 18.50
N ASP A 41 18.33 8.28 19.06
CA ASP A 41 17.78 9.57 18.59
C ASP A 41 18.45 10.06 17.30
N SER A 42 19.61 9.52 16.91
CA SER A 42 20.28 9.85 15.65
C SER A 42 19.76 9.07 14.45
N VAL A 43 18.82 8.12 14.67
CA VAL A 43 18.22 7.27 13.62
C VAL A 43 19.29 6.65 12.71
N PRO A 44 20.16 5.77 13.25
CA PRO A 44 21.28 5.24 12.49
C PRO A 44 20.81 4.51 11.24
N ARG A 45 21.63 4.57 10.18
CA ARG A 45 21.37 3.86 8.94
C ARG A 45 21.58 2.36 9.15
N TRP A 46 20.65 1.60 8.59
CA TRP A 46 20.69 0.14 8.59
C TRP A 46 21.01 -0.37 7.19
N PHE A 47 21.89 -1.36 7.08
CA PHE A 47 22.30 -2.02 5.85
C PHE A 47 22.71 -1.02 4.76
N GLU A 48 23.60 -0.09 5.12
CA GLU A 48 24.02 0.97 4.21
C GLU A 48 24.69 0.39 2.96
N GLY A 49 24.28 0.88 1.78
CA GLY A 49 24.68 0.36 0.48
C GLY A 49 23.66 -0.57 -0.17
N VAL A 50 22.63 -0.99 0.57
CA VAL A 50 21.56 -1.85 0.03
C VAL A 50 20.32 -1.05 -0.37
N ARG A 51 19.69 -1.48 -1.47
CA ARG A 51 18.37 -1.03 -1.90
C ARG A 51 17.47 -2.25 -2.10
N LEU A 52 16.21 -2.13 -1.70
CA LEU A 52 15.21 -3.18 -1.93
C LEU A 52 13.85 -2.58 -2.25
N ASN A 53 12.98 -3.37 -2.84
CA ASN A 53 11.58 -3.03 -3.03
C ASN A 53 10.69 -3.96 -2.17
N PHE A 54 9.88 -3.36 -1.30
CA PHE A 54 9.02 -4.12 -0.39
C PHE A 54 7.95 -4.92 -1.15
N ALA A 55 7.32 -4.31 -2.16
CA ALA A 55 6.30 -5.01 -2.96
C ALA A 55 6.91 -6.16 -3.77
N GLU A 56 8.14 -6.00 -4.28
CA GLU A 56 8.85 -7.07 -4.97
C GLU A 56 9.11 -8.27 -4.04
N ASN A 57 9.60 -8.02 -2.83
CA ASN A 57 9.82 -9.07 -1.83
C ASN A 57 8.52 -9.76 -1.37
N LEU A 58 7.40 -9.03 -1.36
CA LEU A 58 6.09 -9.64 -1.11
C LEU A 58 5.64 -10.52 -2.28
N LEU A 59 5.77 -10.05 -3.51
CA LEU A 59 5.18 -10.67 -4.70
C LEU A 59 6.05 -11.76 -5.35
N PHE A 60 7.36 -11.75 -5.10
CA PHE A 60 8.32 -12.64 -5.75
C PHE A 60 9.25 -13.30 -4.73
N SER A 61 9.99 -14.30 -5.18
CA SER A 61 11.06 -14.98 -4.47
C SER A 61 12.43 -14.54 -5.00
N SER A 62 13.46 -14.60 -4.16
CA SER A 62 14.87 -14.33 -4.49
C SER A 62 15.57 -15.49 -5.20
N ASP A 63 14.90 -16.63 -5.34
CA ASP A 63 15.44 -17.76 -6.08
C ASP A 63 15.67 -17.36 -7.56
N ALA A 64 16.95 -17.31 -7.95
CA ALA A 64 17.37 -16.87 -9.27
C ALA A 64 16.90 -17.80 -10.40
N ARG A 65 16.55 -19.06 -10.08
CA ARG A 65 16.03 -20.03 -11.05
C ARG A 65 14.51 -19.96 -11.16
N ASP A 66 13.83 -19.64 -10.06
CA ASP A 66 12.39 -19.52 -10.01
C ASP A 66 11.93 -18.39 -9.06
N ARG A 67 11.69 -17.22 -9.65
CA ARG A 67 11.18 -16.04 -8.93
C ARG A 67 9.76 -16.20 -8.40
N LEU A 68 9.07 -17.29 -8.73
CA LEU A 68 7.70 -17.58 -8.29
C LEU A 68 7.65 -18.69 -7.25
N ARG A 69 8.79 -19.23 -6.82
CA ARG A 69 8.84 -20.33 -5.85
C ARG A 69 8.07 -19.99 -4.57
N GLY A 70 7.10 -20.84 -4.21
CA GLY A 70 6.21 -20.62 -3.06
C GLY A 70 5.13 -19.54 -3.27
N LYS A 71 5.10 -18.90 -4.44
CA LYS A 71 4.19 -17.83 -4.87
C LYS A 71 3.73 -18.04 -6.32
N GLU A 72 3.49 -19.31 -6.66
CA GLU A 72 3.13 -19.76 -7.99
C GLU A 72 1.79 -19.16 -8.45
N ASP A 73 1.66 -18.91 -9.75
CA ASP A 73 0.57 -18.13 -10.37
C ASP A 73 -0.85 -18.55 -9.94
N ASP A 74 -1.07 -19.84 -9.80
CA ASP A 74 -2.34 -20.50 -9.52
C ASP A 74 -2.62 -20.61 -8.00
N LYS A 75 -1.61 -20.48 -7.15
CA LYS A 75 -1.79 -20.52 -5.70
C LYS A 75 -2.50 -19.27 -5.21
N VAL A 76 -3.35 -19.47 -4.20
CA VAL A 76 -4.08 -18.40 -3.52
C VAL A 76 -3.10 -17.57 -2.69
N ALA A 77 -3.09 -16.26 -2.93
CA ALA A 77 -2.31 -15.28 -2.19
C ALA A 77 -3.16 -14.59 -1.11
N VAL A 78 -4.41 -14.27 -1.42
CA VAL A 78 -5.33 -13.56 -0.52
C VAL A 78 -6.69 -14.25 -0.51
N VAL A 79 -7.22 -14.45 0.69
CA VAL A 79 -8.60 -14.84 0.93
C VAL A 79 -9.31 -13.63 1.53
N ALA A 80 -10.17 -12.98 0.75
CA ALA A 80 -10.97 -11.87 1.22
C ALA A 80 -12.31 -12.37 1.73
N VAL A 81 -12.61 -12.07 2.99
CA VAL A 81 -13.85 -12.43 3.68
C VAL A 81 -14.56 -11.15 4.08
N ARG A 82 -15.88 -11.11 3.90
CA ARG A 82 -16.73 -9.97 4.24
C ARG A 82 -17.71 -10.35 5.34
N GLU A 83 -18.24 -9.34 6.04
CA GLU A 83 -19.17 -9.55 7.15
C GLU A 83 -20.37 -10.43 6.77
N ALA A 84 -20.79 -11.23 7.74
CA ALA A 84 -21.97 -12.11 7.70
C ALA A 84 -21.96 -13.21 6.61
N GLY A 85 -20.84 -13.47 5.92
CA GLY A 85 -20.76 -14.51 4.89
C GLY A 85 -21.70 -14.30 3.70
N ALA A 86 -22.37 -13.13 3.64
CA ALA A 86 -23.43 -12.83 2.68
C ALA A 86 -22.91 -12.72 1.23
N GLU A 87 -21.61 -12.47 1.05
CA GLU A 87 -20.99 -12.26 -0.27
C GLU A 87 -19.97 -13.34 -0.64
N GLY A 88 -19.93 -14.46 0.07
CA GLY A 88 -18.96 -15.53 -0.17
C GLY A 88 -17.51 -15.11 0.08
N GLN A 89 -16.59 -16.07 0.03
CA GLN A 89 -15.16 -15.79 0.08
C GLN A 89 -14.66 -15.47 -1.32
N THR A 90 -13.83 -14.44 -1.46
CA THR A 90 -13.13 -14.15 -2.71
C THR A 90 -11.70 -14.62 -2.59
N TYR A 91 -11.25 -15.46 -3.52
CA TYR A 91 -9.88 -15.92 -3.61
C TYR A 91 -9.14 -15.12 -4.69
N VAL A 92 -7.96 -14.61 -4.34
CA VAL A 92 -7.07 -13.91 -5.28
C VAL A 92 -5.78 -14.71 -5.38
N THR A 93 -5.45 -15.17 -6.57
CA THR A 93 -4.20 -15.90 -6.81
C THR A 93 -3.00 -14.95 -6.88
N TRP A 94 -1.78 -15.47 -6.78
CA TRP A 94 -0.57 -14.67 -6.93
C TRP A 94 -0.48 -13.98 -8.29
N LYS A 95 -0.91 -14.64 -9.36
CA LYS A 95 -0.97 -14.03 -10.70
C LYS A 95 -1.89 -12.81 -10.73
N GLU A 96 -3.08 -12.95 -10.16
CA GLU A 96 -4.05 -11.85 -10.11
C GLU A 96 -3.57 -10.71 -9.20
N LEU A 97 -2.97 -11.03 -8.05
CA LEU A 97 -2.40 -10.03 -7.15
C LEU A 97 -1.29 -9.22 -7.83
N ARG A 98 -0.38 -9.88 -8.54
CA ARG A 98 0.67 -9.21 -9.33
C ARG A 98 0.07 -8.37 -10.45
N SER A 99 -0.92 -8.88 -11.18
CA SER A 99 -1.61 -8.14 -12.24
C SER A 99 -2.30 -6.89 -11.71
N ARG A 100 -3.01 -6.99 -10.57
CA ARG A 100 -3.66 -5.83 -9.91
C ARG A 100 -2.63 -4.80 -9.45
N THR A 101 -1.55 -5.26 -8.82
CA THR A 101 -0.48 -4.37 -8.36
C THR A 101 0.18 -3.65 -9.53
N GLY A 102 0.50 -4.37 -10.61
CA GLY A 102 1.04 -3.80 -11.83
C GLY A 102 0.12 -2.75 -12.45
N ARG A 103 -1.19 -3.05 -12.56
CA ARG A 103 -2.19 -2.11 -13.07
C ARG A 103 -2.25 -0.83 -12.23
N LEU A 104 -2.27 -0.95 -10.90
CA LEU A 104 -2.29 0.20 -9.99
C LEU A 104 -1.01 1.05 -10.14
N VAL A 105 0.16 0.41 -10.19
CA VAL A 105 1.44 1.09 -10.39
C VAL A 105 1.47 1.87 -11.71
N GLN A 106 1.01 1.26 -12.80
CA GLN A 106 0.94 1.95 -14.10
C GLN A 106 -0.06 3.11 -14.07
N ALA A 107 -1.21 2.93 -13.41
CA ALA A 107 -2.20 4.00 -13.27
C ALA A 107 -1.64 5.19 -12.48
N LEU A 108 -0.95 4.93 -11.37
CA LEU A 108 -0.29 5.97 -10.58
C LEU A 108 0.78 6.71 -11.39
N LYS A 109 1.64 5.98 -12.11
CA LYS A 109 2.64 6.58 -13.01
C LYS A 109 2.00 7.48 -14.08
N ALA A 110 0.93 7.02 -14.71
CA ALA A 110 0.18 7.79 -15.70
C ALA A 110 -0.46 9.07 -15.11
N HIS A 111 -0.72 9.08 -13.81
CA HIS A 111 -1.21 10.24 -13.06
C HIS A 111 -0.07 11.01 -12.36
N GLY A 112 1.18 10.84 -12.82
CA GLY A 112 2.31 11.67 -12.42
C GLY A 112 2.95 11.31 -11.08
N VAL A 113 2.59 10.17 -10.48
CA VAL A 113 3.26 9.64 -9.27
C VAL A 113 4.65 9.13 -9.64
N LYS A 114 5.68 9.72 -9.05
CA LYS A 114 7.11 9.43 -9.28
C LYS A 114 7.69 8.58 -8.14
N CYS A 115 8.93 8.13 -8.33
CA CYS A 115 9.71 7.52 -7.25
C CYS A 115 9.85 8.54 -6.11
N GLY A 116 9.34 8.21 -4.92
CA GLY A 116 9.15 9.14 -3.80
C GLY A 116 7.68 9.50 -3.49
N ASP A 117 6.74 9.24 -4.40
CA ASP A 117 5.30 9.59 -4.28
C ASP A 117 4.39 8.38 -3.95
N PRO A 118 3.45 8.51 -2.99
CA PRO A 118 2.94 7.48 -2.07
C PRO A 118 2.43 6.13 -2.66
N THR A 119 3.27 5.07 -2.76
CA THR A 119 2.97 3.62 -2.81
C THR A 119 4.22 2.72 -2.66
N THR A 120 4.10 1.55 -2.00
CA THR A 120 5.25 0.67 -1.68
C THR A 120 5.95 0.06 -2.90
N ALA A 121 5.25 -0.14 -4.01
CA ALA A 121 5.84 -0.66 -5.24
C ALA A 121 6.64 0.40 -6.02
N LEU A 122 6.31 1.68 -5.87
CA LEU A 122 7.02 2.81 -6.48
C LEU A 122 8.04 3.46 -5.53
N GLY A 123 8.26 2.87 -4.34
CA GLY A 123 9.21 3.38 -3.36
C GLY A 123 8.66 4.56 -2.56
N ALA A 124 7.40 4.46 -2.13
CA ALA A 124 6.76 5.60 -1.52
C ALA A 124 5.74 5.30 -0.43
N ILE A 125 5.36 6.37 0.28
CA ILE A 125 4.77 6.31 1.61
C ILE A 125 3.27 6.01 1.54
N PHE A 126 2.89 4.77 1.85
CA PHE A 126 1.49 4.43 2.04
C PHE A 126 1.03 4.80 3.46
N SER A 127 -0.10 5.49 3.56
CA SER A 127 -0.78 5.78 4.83
C SER A 127 -2.24 5.37 4.72
N SER A 128 -2.77 4.74 5.77
CA SER A 128 -4.14 4.25 5.83
C SER A 128 -4.84 4.74 7.08
N VAL A 129 -6.13 5.02 6.95
CA VAL A 129 -7.02 5.41 8.05
C VAL A 129 -8.29 4.59 7.94
N THR A 130 -8.79 4.11 9.08
CA THR A 130 -10.01 3.32 9.15
C THR A 130 -11.23 4.16 8.77
N THR A 131 -12.23 3.52 8.17
CA THR A 131 -13.42 4.19 7.60
C THR A 131 -14.35 4.79 8.65
N ASP A 132 -14.23 4.36 9.92
CA ASP A 132 -14.98 4.82 11.09
C ASP A 132 -14.53 6.19 11.62
N MET A 133 -13.35 6.68 11.23
CA MET A 133 -12.84 7.98 11.69
C MET A 133 -13.69 9.14 11.17
N GLY A 134 -14.18 10.03 12.03
CA GLY A 134 -14.92 11.22 11.59
C GLY A 134 -14.11 12.14 10.65
N THR A 135 -14.80 12.87 9.77
CA THR A 135 -14.17 13.72 8.73
C THR A 135 -13.11 14.68 9.28
N LYS A 136 -13.37 15.31 10.43
CA LYS A 136 -12.44 16.25 11.05
C LYS A 136 -11.09 15.60 11.39
N GLY A 137 -11.11 14.47 12.12
CA GLY A 137 -9.88 13.75 12.48
C GLY A 137 -9.14 13.20 11.26
N LEU A 138 -9.87 12.84 10.21
CA LEU A 138 -9.27 12.47 8.93
C LEU A 138 -8.53 13.66 8.29
N LEU A 139 -9.19 14.82 8.16
CA LEU A 139 -8.58 16.03 7.60
C LEU A 139 -7.36 16.52 8.39
N ASP A 140 -7.38 16.43 9.72
CA ASP A 140 -6.25 16.79 10.59
C ASP A 140 -5.00 15.94 10.28
N ARG A 141 -5.18 14.66 9.90
CA ARG A 141 -4.08 13.78 9.48
C ARG A 141 -3.65 14.05 8.04
N LEU A 142 -4.62 14.19 7.14
CA LEU A 142 -4.37 14.39 5.71
C LEU A 142 -3.66 15.71 5.42
N SER A 143 -3.96 16.77 6.19
CA SER A 143 -3.28 18.07 6.07
C SER A 143 -1.80 18.03 6.48
N GLN A 144 -1.41 17.10 7.37
CA GLN A 144 0.00 16.91 7.76
C GLN A 144 0.79 16.15 6.71
N ILE A 145 0.21 15.07 6.16
CA ILE A 145 0.89 14.20 5.20
C ILE A 145 0.78 14.69 3.75
N LYS A 146 -0.16 15.59 3.46
CA LYS A 146 -0.40 16.23 2.15
C LYS A 146 -0.40 15.22 0.99
N PRO A 147 -1.40 14.32 0.94
CA PRO A 147 -1.40 13.23 -0.01
C PRO A 147 -1.59 13.73 -1.45
N VAL A 148 -0.96 13.04 -2.42
CA VAL A 148 -1.21 13.30 -3.85
C VAL A 148 -2.53 12.68 -4.30
N TRP A 149 -2.77 11.42 -3.94
CA TRP A 149 -3.98 10.67 -4.24
C TRP A 149 -4.54 10.00 -2.98
N LEU A 150 -5.86 9.92 -2.89
CA LEU A 150 -6.57 9.19 -1.84
C LEU A 150 -7.44 8.09 -2.43
N PHE A 151 -7.48 6.93 -1.79
CA PHE A 151 -8.39 5.85 -2.15
C PHE A 151 -9.43 5.71 -1.06
N MET A 152 -10.71 5.81 -1.41
CA MET A 152 -11.81 5.78 -0.44
C MET A 152 -12.96 4.91 -0.96
N ASP A 153 -13.50 4.03 -0.11
CA ASP A 153 -14.72 3.28 -0.44
C ASP A 153 -15.94 4.21 -0.50
N ASP A 154 -16.85 3.95 -1.45
CA ASP A 154 -18.12 4.69 -1.55
C ASP A 154 -19.14 4.25 -0.49
N PHE A 155 -19.08 2.98 -0.06
CA PHE A 155 -19.86 2.41 1.02
C PHE A 155 -19.03 1.47 1.89
N ALA A 156 -19.33 1.47 3.19
CA ALA A 156 -18.87 0.45 4.12
C ALA A 156 -20.05 -0.43 4.59
N VAL A 157 -19.74 -1.66 4.98
CA VAL A 157 -20.69 -2.55 5.68
C VAL A 157 -20.06 -2.92 7.01
N TYR A 158 -20.75 -2.58 8.10
CA TYR A 158 -20.33 -2.91 9.45
C TYR A 158 -21.55 -3.26 10.29
N ASN A 159 -21.46 -4.30 11.10
CA ASN A 159 -22.58 -4.82 11.90
C ASN A 159 -23.86 -5.04 11.05
N ARG A 160 -23.70 -5.50 9.80
CA ARG A 160 -24.78 -5.67 8.79
C ARG A 160 -25.47 -4.39 8.34
N GLU A 161 -25.02 -3.23 8.80
CA GLU A 161 -25.53 -1.94 8.35
C GLU A 161 -24.69 -1.39 7.20
N LYS A 162 -25.35 -0.78 6.22
CA LYS A 162 -24.70 -0.10 5.09
C LYS A 162 -24.50 1.36 5.44
N MET A 163 -23.25 1.80 5.47
CA MET A 163 -22.88 3.19 5.67
C MET A 163 -22.49 3.82 4.34
N ASP A 164 -23.18 4.90 3.96
CA ASP A 164 -22.86 5.72 2.79
C ASP A 164 -21.72 6.69 3.12
N LEU A 165 -20.61 6.60 2.38
CA LEU A 165 -19.41 7.41 2.59
C LEU A 165 -19.25 8.52 1.54
N ARG A 166 -20.18 8.65 0.59
CA ARG A 166 -20.03 9.60 -0.54
C ARG A 166 -20.07 11.05 -0.08
N SER A 167 -20.90 11.37 0.92
CA SER A 167 -20.92 12.70 1.55
C SER A 167 -19.57 13.03 2.20
N LYS A 168 -18.99 12.05 2.91
CA LYS A 168 -17.68 12.16 3.54
C LYS A 168 -16.57 12.37 2.50
N ILE A 169 -16.61 11.68 1.36
CA ILE A 169 -15.68 11.91 0.24
C ILE A 169 -15.77 13.37 -0.23
N ALA A 170 -16.98 13.92 -0.41
CA ALA A 170 -17.16 15.31 -0.83
C ALA A 170 -16.60 16.31 0.19
N GLU A 171 -16.82 16.06 1.49
CA GLU A 171 -16.24 16.88 2.56
C GLU A 171 -14.71 16.84 2.57
N VAL A 172 -14.11 15.66 2.37
CA VAL A 172 -12.65 15.50 2.31
C VAL A 172 -12.06 16.23 1.11
N VAL A 173 -12.65 16.07 -0.07
CA VAL A 173 -12.22 16.78 -1.29
C VAL A 173 -12.24 18.29 -1.07
N LYS A 174 -13.31 18.82 -0.46
CA LYS A 174 -13.42 20.24 -0.13
C LYS A 174 -12.41 20.67 0.92
N GLY A 175 -12.20 19.87 1.96
CA GLY A 175 -11.26 20.18 3.05
C GLY A 175 -9.79 20.19 2.61
N LEU A 176 -9.46 19.49 1.52
CA LEU A 176 -8.11 19.44 0.96
C LEU A 176 -7.90 20.37 -0.25
N ASP A 177 -8.87 21.23 -0.58
CA ASP A 177 -8.77 22.05 -1.80
C ASP A 177 -7.58 23.03 -1.77
N GLY A 178 -7.14 23.43 -0.57
CA GLY A 178 -5.96 24.26 -0.35
C GLY A 178 -4.61 23.51 -0.29
N VAL A 179 -4.61 22.17 -0.42
CA VAL A 179 -3.37 21.36 -0.43
C VAL A 179 -2.88 21.25 -1.86
N VAL A 180 -1.73 21.87 -2.16
CA VAL A 180 -1.19 21.98 -3.53
C VAL A 180 -0.83 20.61 -4.11
N GLU A 181 -0.37 19.70 -3.27
CA GLU A 181 0.02 18.35 -3.65
C GLU A 181 -1.19 17.48 -4.03
N PHE A 182 -2.38 17.80 -3.54
CA PHE A 182 -3.57 16.96 -3.65
C PHE A 182 -4.22 17.04 -5.03
N GLN A 183 -4.16 15.91 -5.76
CA GLN A 183 -4.71 15.77 -7.10
C GLN A 183 -6.14 15.20 -7.09
N GLY A 184 -6.46 14.33 -6.14
CA GLY A 184 -7.84 13.86 -6.01
C GLY A 184 -8.07 12.58 -5.22
N VAL A 185 -9.33 12.15 -5.26
CA VAL A 185 -9.81 10.90 -4.65
C VAL A 185 -10.17 9.90 -5.75
N VAL A 186 -9.74 8.67 -5.56
CA VAL A 186 -10.17 7.48 -6.28
C VAL A 186 -11.26 6.79 -5.46
N ALA A 187 -12.49 6.85 -5.92
CA ALA A 187 -13.61 6.15 -5.27
C ALA A 187 -13.58 4.65 -5.62
N MET A 188 -13.61 3.81 -4.59
CA MET A 188 -13.62 2.36 -4.67
C MET A 188 -15.07 1.86 -4.50
N PRO A 189 -15.73 1.42 -5.58
CA PRO A 189 -17.13 1.01 -5.51
C PRO A 189 -17.28 -0.31 -4.74
N ARG A 190 -18.10 -0.31 -3.70
CA ARG A 190 -18.38 -1.49 -2.87
C ARG A 190 -19.38 -2.44 -3.50
N PHE A 191 -20.35 -1.91 -4.23
CA PHE A 191 -21.45 -2.67 -4.84
C PHE A 191 -21.52 -2.43 -6.36
N SER A 192 -21.67 -3.50 -7.14
CA SER A 192 -21.73 -3.44 -8.61
C SER A 192 -22.90 -2.63 -9.19
N PHE A 193 -23.94 -2.40 -8.38
CA PHE A 193 -25.14 -1.64 -8.75
C PHE A 193 -25.10 -0.15 -8.38
N SER A 194 -24.02 0.37 -7.80
CA SER A 194 -23.86 1.82 -7.64
C SER A 194 -23.54 2.46 -9.00
N ARG A 195 -24.54 2.50 -9.90
CA ARG A 195 -24.54 3.44 -11.03
C ARG A 195 -24.24 4.82 -10.45
N GLN A 196 -23.05 5.32 -10.79
CA GLN A 196 -22.61 6.71 -10.71
C GLN A 196 -23.46 7.60 -9.80
N SER A 197 -23.05 7.73 -8.54
CA SER A 197 -23.72 8.64 -7.61
C SER A 197 -22.96 9.95 -7.50
N GLN A 198 -23.44 10.91 -8.30
CA GLN A 198 -23.71 12.33 -8.02
C GLN A 198 -22.71 13.21 -7.23
N VAL A 199 -21.50 12.76 -6.92
CA VAL A 199 -20.45 13.69 -6.48
C VAL A 199 -19.71 14.16 -7.73
N VAL A 200 -20.17 15.28 -8.30
CA VAL A 200 -19.49 15.92 -9.42
C VAL A 200 -18.37 16.78 -8.87
N SER A 201 -17.17 16.21 -8.80
CA SER A 201 -15.94 16.97 -8.55
C SER A 201 -14.90 16.62 -9.62
N PRO A 202 -14.20 17.60 -10.20
CA PRO A 202 -13.11 17.33 -11.14
C PRO A 202 -11.96 16.54 -10.51
N LYS A 203 -11.85 16.54 -9.17
CA LYS A 203 -10.87 15.80 -8.39
C LYS A 203 -11.36 14.41 -7.95
N LEU A 204 -12.53 13.95 -8.40
CA LEU A 204 -13.05 12.61 -8.08
C LEU A 204 -13.02 11.72 -9.34
N ALA A 205 -12.32 10.60 -9.25
CA ALA A 205 -12.27 9.59 -10.31
C ALA A 205 -12.79 8.24 -9.80
N PRO A 206 -13.66 7.53 -10.56
CA PRO A 206 -13.94 6.12 -10.30
C PRO A 206 -12.67 5.28 -10.48
N CYS A 207 -12.47 4.25 -9.64
CA CYS A 207 -11.32 3.34 -9.75
C CYS A 207 -11.16 2.70 -11.15
N THR A 208 -12.27 2.40 -11.81
CA THR A 208 -12.29 1.89 -13.19
C THR A 208 -11.67 2.89 -14.17
N THR A 209 -12.07 4.17 -14.11
CA THR A 209 -11.54 5.23 -14.98
C THR A 209 -10.08 5.56 -14.67
N PHE A 210 -9.70 5.57 -13.38
CA PHE A 210 -8.32 5.77 -12.95
C PHE A 210 -7.37 4.74 -13.58
N SER A 211 -7.81 3.49 -13.70
CA SER A 211 -7.03 2.39 -14.28
C SER A 211 -7.02 2.36 -15.82
N LEU A 212 -8.00 3.00 -16.48
CA LEU A 212 -8.15 2.94 -17.94
C LEU A 212 -7.24 3.91 -18.71
N ARG A 213 -6.80 5.02 -18.10
CA ARG A 213 -5.83 5.94 -18.73
C ARG A 213 -4.48 5.29 -19.08
N CYS A 214 -4.19 4.10 -18.56
CA CYS A 214 -3.01 3.31 -18.91
C CYS A 214 -2.95 2.86 -20.39
N HIS A 215 -4.09 2.82 -21.11
CA HIS A 215 -4.14 2.29 -22.48
C HIS A 215 -3.95 3.37 -23.57
N MET A 216 -3.88 4.66 -23.22
CA MET A 216 -3.79 5.75 -24.20
C MET A 216 -2.40 6.42 -24.27
N THR A 217 -1.45 5.97 -23.45
CA THR A 217 -0.05 6.39 -23.51
C THR A 217 0.82 5.15 -23.62
N GLY A 218 0.78 4.51 -24.80
CA GLY A 218 1.74 3.51 -25.24
C GLY A 218 2.73 4.14 -26.19
#